data_AF-A0A0N7IEQ1-F1
#
_entry.id   AF-A0A0N7IEQ1-F1
#
_cell.length_a   1.000
_cell.length_b   1.000
_cell.length_c   1.000
_cell.angle_alpha   90.00
_cell.angle_beta   90.00
_cell.angle_gamma   90.00
#
_symmetry.space_group_name_H-M   'P 1'
#
loop_
_entity.id
_entity.type
_entity.pdbx_description
1 polymer ?
#
loop_
_entity_poly.entity_id
_entity_poly.type
_entity_poly.pdbx_seq_one_letter_code
_entity_poly.pdbx_strand_id
1 'polypeptide(L)'
;MFDLLNKYPNNGSFEFKSTDSLSNVCNAPKNKSGVYIVYAVKGHTKYLIYIGCSGLEDNGEIKLRKGGMCGRLVNGKQFEKARKHSWSNKVIEKSLDNLVIEWWDTEDDFPEIVEFCLILEYILVNKRLSEWNTILSLKESLRSQCENFIQDNNIQALMN
;
A
#
# COMPACT_ATOMS: atom_id res chain seq x y z
N MET A 1 1.28 -15.33 -0.87
CA MET A 1 1.70 -14.37 0.17
C MET A 1 0.41 -13.67 0.55
N PHE A 2 0.04 -12.56 -0.08
CA PHE A 2 -1.13 -11.78 0.35
C PHE A 2 -2.52 -12.38 0.00
N ASP A 3 -2.82 -13.58 0.46
CA ASP A 3 -4.09 -14.26 0.22
C ASP A 3 -5.27 -13.48 0.81
N LEU A 4 -5.01 -12.68 1.85
CA LEU A 4 -5.96 -11.70 2.41
C LEU A 4 -6.58 -10.81 1.31
N LEU A 5 -5.80 -10.39 0.31
CA LEU A 5 -6.27 -9.46 -0.71
C LEU A 5 -7.33 -10.06 -1.64
N ASN A 6 -7.45 -11.39 -1.70
CA ASN A 6 -8.46 -12.08 -2.51
C ASN A 6 -9.89 -11.80 -2.03
N LYS A 7 -10.07 -11.30 -0.79
CA LYS A 7 -11.39 -10.92 -0.29
C LYS A 7 -11.92 -9.62 -0.90
N TYR A 8 -11.06 -8.76 -1.46
CA TYR A 8 -11.43 -7.43 -1.93
C TYR A 8 -11.68 -7.44 -3.45
N PRO A 9 -12.95 -7.45 -3.90
CA PRO A 9 -13.28 -7.62 -5.31
C PRO A 9 -12.98 -6.37 -6.14
N ASN A 10 -13.01 -5.19 -5.53
CA ASN A 10 -12.73 -3.93 -6.21
C ASN A 10 -11.24 -3.60 -6.10
N ASN A 11 -10.50 -3.90 -7.17
CA ASN A 11 -9.06 -3.72 -7.26
C ASN A 11 -8.64 -3.33 -8.68
N GLY A 12 -7.37 -2.95 -8.82
CA GLY A 12 -6.81 -2.62 -10.11
C GLY A 12 -5.30 -2.41 -10.05
N SER A 13 -4.72 -2.10 -11.21
CA SER A 13 -3.29 -1.84 -11.33
C SER A 13 -2.99 -0.79 -12.38
N PHE A 14 -1.85 -0.11 -12.24
CA PHE A 14 -1.30 0.78 -13.25
C PHE A 14 0.23 0.76 -13.22
N GLU A 15 0.85 1.13 -14.33
CA GLU A 15 2.29 1.32 -14.44
C GLU A 15 2.66 2.81 -14.36
N PHE A 16 3.86 3.08 -13.87
CA PHE A 16 4.40 4.43 -13.80
C PHE A 16 5.88 4.46 -14.18
N LYS A 17 6.19 5.20 -15.25
CA LYS A 17 7.55 5.49 -15.72
C LYS A 17 7.99 6.88 -15.25
N SER A 18 9.29 7.14 -15.29
CA SER A 18 9.86 8.44 -14.92
C SER A 18 9.37 9.60 -15.80
N THR A 19 8.95 9.31 -17.03
CA THR A 19 8.39 10.27 -17.99
C THR A 19 6.90 10.53 -17.81
N ASP A 20 6.22 9.75 -16.98
CA ASP A 20 4.78 9.86 -16.81
C ASP A 20 4.41 10.93 -15.79
N SER A 21 3.20 11.48 -15.93
CA SER A 21 2.54 12.17 -14.83
C SER A 21 1.82 11.12 -13.97
N LEU A 22 2.26 10.93 -12.72
CA LEU A 22 1.61 10.01 -11.78
C LEU A 22 0.11 10.34 -11.62
N SER A 23 -0.24 11.62 -11.71
CA SER A 23 -1.63 12.10 -11.64
C SER A 23 -2.50 11.64 -12.80
N ASN A 24 -1.88 11.39 -13.97
CA ASN A 24 -2.58 11.01 -15.20
C ASN A 24 -2.73 9.49 -15.31
N VAL A 25 -1.70 8.73 -14.91
CA VAL A 25 -1.70 7.27 -15.04
C VAL A 25 -2.35 6.55 -13.85
N CYS A 26 -2.46 7.21 -12.69
CA CYS A 26 -3.09 6.63 -11.51
C CYS A 26 -4.60 6.41 -11.75
N ASN A 27 -5.02 5.15 -11.79
CA ASN A 27 -6.42 4.73 -11.94
C ASN A 27 -7.11 4.32 -10.62
N ALA A 28 -6.44 4.49 -9.49
CA ALA A 28 -7.02 4.21 -8.17
C ALA A 28 -8.25 5.10 -7.90
N PRO A 29 -9.20 4.66 -7.06
CA PRO A 29 -10.41 5.42 -6.78
C PRO A 29 -10.11 6.72 -6.01
N LYS A 30 -10.91 7.77 -6.31
CA LYS A 30 -10.83 9.10 -5.67
C LYS A 30 -11.79 9.25 -4.48
N ASN A 31 -12.69 8.30 -4.29
CA ASN A 31 -13.77 8.30 -3.31
C ASN A 31 -13.75 7.06 -2.40
N LYS A 32 -12.65 6.30 -2.40
CA LYS A 32 -12.48 5.09 -1.59
C LYS A 32 -11.18 5.09 -0.82
N SER A 33 -11.19 4.34 0.28
CA SER A 33 -10.04 4.00 1.10
C SER A 33 -9.48 2.64 0.66
N GLY A 34 -8.31 2.28 1.16
CA GLY A 34 -7.76 0.94 0.95
C GLY A 34 -6.24 0.92 0.89
N VAL A 35 -5.71 -0.15 0.32
CA VAL A 35 -4.26 -0.45 0.31
C VAL A 35 -3.71 -0.52 -1.10
N TYR A 36 -2.40 -0.34 -1.22
CA TYR A 36 -1.68 -0.51 -2.47
C TYR A 36 -0.28 -1.09 -2.22
N ILE A 37 0.16 -1.90 -3.17
CA ILE A 37 1.48 -2.50 -3.22
C ILE A 37 2.21 -1.93 -4.44
N VAL A 38 3.46 -1.52 -4.24
CA VAL A 38 4.32 -0.99 -5.28
C VAL A 38 5.46 -1.96 -5.53
N TYR A 39 5.64 -2.31 -6.79
CA TYR A 39 6.75 -3.12 -7.28
C TYR A 39 7.66 -2.28 -8.15
N ALA A 40 8.97 -2.46 -7.98
CA ALA A 40 9.97 -2.01 -8.95
C ALA A 40 10.12 -3.05 -10.05
N VAL A 41 10.30 -2.59 -11.28
CA VAL A 41 10.70 -3.43 -12.42
C VAL A 41 12.08 -2.98 -12.89
N LYS A 42 12.99 -3.95 -13.04
CA LYS A 42 14.33 -3.75 -13.59
C LYS A 42 14.75 -4.96 -14.42
N GLY A 43 14.85 -4.77 -15.74
CA GLY A 43 14.96 -5.84 -16.71
C GLY A 43 13.80 -6.83 -16.58
N HIS A 44 14.13 -8.10 -16.34
CA HIS A 44 13.13 -9.16 -16.17
C HIS A 44 12.71 -9.39 -14.71
N THR A 45 13.15 -8.53 -13.78
CA THR A 45 12.86 -8.70 -12.35
C THR A 45 11.78 -7.72 -11.90
N LYS A 46 10.69 -8.24 -11.31
CA LYS A 46 9.67 -7.48 -10.58
C LYS A 46 9.81 -7.81 -9.09
N TYR A 47 9.96 -6.80 -8.22
CA TYR A 47 10.11 -7.01 -6.78
C TYR A 47 9.39 -5.93 -5.97
N LEU A 48 8.79 -6.33 -4.84
CA LEU A 48 8.02 -5.45 -3.97
C LEU A 48 8.96 -4.49 -3.25
N ILE A 49 8.67 -3.19 -3.35
CA ILE A 49 9.44 -2.11 -2.72
C ILE A 49 8.66 -1.31 -1.69
N TYR A 50 7.33 -1.34 -1.72
CA TYR A 50 6.51 -0.55 -0.80
C TYR A 50 5.11 -1.12 -0.65
N ILE A 51 4.57 -1.06 0.56
CA ILE A 51 3.15 -1.26 0.87
C ILE A 51 2.66 0.01 1.57
N GLY A 52 1.49 0.50 1.16
CA GLY A 52 0.90 1.73 1.68
C GLY A 52 -0.62 1.66 1.77
N CYS A 53 -1.21 2.49 2.64
CA CYS A 53 -2.67 2.69 2.68
C CYS A 53 -3.15 4.13 2.38
N SER A 54 -4.46 4.26 2.17
CA SER A 54 -5.24 5.49 2.20
C SER A 54 -6.53 5.29 2.99
N GLY A 55 -6.92 6.27 3.78
CA GLY A 55 -7.88 6.10 4.86
C GLY A 55 -7.16 6.08 6.20
N LEU A 56 -7.84 6.50 7.26
CA LEU A 56 -7.32 6.49 8.63
C LEU A 56 -8.48 6.24 9.59
N GLU A 57 -8.21 5.51 10.65
CA GLU A 57 -9.11 5.43 11.80
C GLU A 57 -9.21 6.80 12.46
N ASP A 58 -10.44 7.25 12.67
CA ASP A 58 -10.83 8.47 13.35
C ASP A 58 -12.09 8.17 14.18
N ASN A 59 -11.93 7.99 15.50
CA ASN A 59 -13.00 7.68 16.44
C ASN A 59 -13.82 6.43 16.10
N GLY A 60 -13.14 5.36 15.69
CA GLY A 60 -13.77 4.08 15.36
C GLY A 60 -14.40 4.01 13.97
N GLU A 61 -14.21 5.03 13.13
CA GLU A 61 -14.67 5.05 11.74
C GLU A 61 -13.51 5.24 10.76
N ILE A 62 -13.71 4.81 9.51
CA ILE A 62 -12.74 5.06 8.42
C ILE A 62 -12.97 6.47 7.87
N LYS A 63 -12.05 7.38 8.18
CA LYS A 63 -12.02 8.69 7.55
C LYS A 63 -11.31 8.63 6.19
N LEU A 64 -12.08 8.85 5.13
CA LEU A 64 -11.56 9.00 3.77
C LEU A 64 -10.60 10.19 3.67
N ARG A 65 -9.40 9.96 3.12
CA ARG A 65 -8.46 11.05 2.83
C ARG A 65 -8.90 11.87 1.61
N LYS A 66 -8.53 13.15 1.57
CA LYS A 66 -8.84 14.05 0.44
C LYS A 66 -8.34 13.44 -0.89
N GLY A 67 -9.27 13.24 -1.83
CA GLY A 67 -9.00 12.61 -3.13
C GLY A 67 -8.82 11.09 -3.08
N GLY A 68 -9.20 10.45 -1.97
CA GLY A 68 -9.19 9.00 -1.80
C GLY A 68 -7.80 8.38 -1.93
N MET A 69 -7.77 7.15 -2.43
CA MET A 69 -6.52 6.43 -2.67
C MET A 69 -5.65 7.08 -3.75
N CYS A 70 -6.26 7.55 -4.85
CA CYS A 70 -5.55 8.30 -5.89
C CYS A 70 -4.85 9.54 -5.32
N GLY A 71 -5.57 10.33 -4.52
CA GLY A 71 -5.04 11.52 -3.87
C GLY A 71 -3.82 11.22 -3.00
N ARG A 72 -3.86 10.12 -2.24
CA ARG A 72 -2.74 9.66 -1.41
C ARG A 72 -1.57 9.13 -2.23
N LEU A 73 -1.81 8.34 -3.27
CA LEU A 73 -0.79 7.84 -4.20
C LEU A 73 -0.05 8.98 -4.90
N VAL A 74 -0.78 10.00 -5.36
CA VAL A 74 -0.21 11.12 -6.13
C VAL A 74 0.46 12.16 -5.22
N ASN A 75 -0.22 12.59 -4.16
CA ASN A 75 0.19 13.74 -3.35
C ASN A 75 0.82 13.36 -2.00
N GLY A 76 0.80 12.08 -1.62
CA GLY A 76 1.43 11.62 -0.39
C GLY A 76 2.91 11.96 -0.37
N LYS A 77 3.43 12.39 0.78
CA LYS A 77 4.86 12.67 0.97
C LYS A 77 5.63 11.36 1.16
N GLN A 78 6.71 11.17 0.40
CA GLN A 78 7.70 10.11 0.56
C GLN A 78 9.02 10.59 -0.05
N PHE A 79 10.16 10.32 0.60
CA PHE A 79 11.46 10.90 0.21
C PHE A 79 11.39 12.44 0.14
N GLU A 80 10.86 13.05 1.22
CA GLU A 80 10.75 14.50 1.43
C GLU A 80 9.85 15.29 0.46
N LYS A 81 9.41 14.68 -0.65
CA LYS A 81 8.55 15.31 -1.67
C LYS A 81 7.26 14.53 -1.86
N ALA A 82 6.30 15.12 -2.56
CA ALA A 82 5.12 14.39 -3.01
C ALA A 82 5.54 13.28 -3.98
N ARG A 83 4.88 12.12 -3.92
CA ARG A 83 5.17 10.92 -4.73
C ARG A 83 5.17 11.19 -6.24
N LYS A 84 4.29 12.08 -6.72
CA LYS A 84 4.30 12.56 -8.12
C LYS A 84 5.63 13.18 -8.58
N HIS A 85 6.53 13.52 -7.66
CA HIS A 85 7.87 14.03 -7.93
C HIS A 85 8.97 13.09 -7.41
N SER A 86 8.79 12.49 -6.23
CA SER A 86 9.85 11.65 -5.66
C SER A 86 9.95 10.29 -6.32
N TRP A 87 8.85 9.69 -6.78
CA TRP A 87 8.91 8.39 -7.44
C TRP A 87 9.58 8.44 -8.81
N SER A 88 9.33 9.47 -9.62
CA SER A 88 10.04 9.65 -10.90
C SER A 88 11.55 9.77 -10.66
N ASN A 89 11.95 10.54 -9.64
CA ASN A 89 13.36 10.65 -9.25
C ASN A 89 13.94 9.30 -8.83
N LYS A 90 13.20 8.49 -8.06
CA LYS A 90 13.66 7.16 -7.63
C LYS A 90 13.76 6.15 -8.77
N VAL A 91 12.86 6.19 -9.74
CA VAL A 91 12.95 5.38 -10.97
C VAL A 91 14.25 5.70 -11.72
N ILE A 92 14.58 6.99 -11.88
CA ILE A 92 15.82 7.43 -12.53
C ILE A 92 17.06 7.03 -11.69
N GLU A 93 17.08 7.40 -10.41
CA GLU A 93 18.20 7.17 -9.49
C GLU A 93 18.60 5.70 -9.39
N LYS A 94 17.61 4.79 -9.38
CA LYS A 94 17.83 3.34 -9.25
C LYS A 94 17.94 2.61 -10.59
N SER A 95 17.81 3.35 -11.71
CA SER A 95 17.75 2.81 -13.06
C SER A 95 16.71 1.69 -13.17
N LEU A 96 15.49 1.99 -12.72
CA LEU A 96 14.33 1.13 -12.87
C LEU A 96 13.65 1.41 -14.20
N ASP A 97 13.01 0.40 -14.79
CA ASP A 97 12.24 0.57 -16.03
C ASP A 97 10.92 1.29 -15.73
N ASN A 98 10.22 0.83 -14.69
CA ASN A 98 8.97 1.39 -14.20
C ASN A 98 8.65 0.91 -12.77
N LEU A 99 7.61 1.51 -12.21
CA LEU A 99 6.89 0.96 -11.08
C LEU A 99 5.58 0.32 -11.57
N VAL A 100 5.17 -0.76 -10.91
CA VAL A 100 3.82 -1.34 -11.02
C VAL A 100 3.14 -1.14 -9.69
N ILE A 101 1.98 -0.48 -9.71
CA ILE A 101 1.17 -0.22 -8.52
C ILE A 101 -0.10 -1.06 -8.65
N GLU A 102 -0.33 -1.92 -7.67
CA GLU A 102 -1.55 -2.69 -7.51
C GLU A 102 -2.32 -2.14 -6.29
N TRP A 103 -3.64 -2.04 -6.37
CA TRP A 103 -4.46 -1.42 -5.33
C TRP A 103 -5.78 -2.16 -5.10
N TRP A 104 -6.29 -2.08 -3.87
CA TRP A 104 -7.52 -2.72 -3.40
C TRP A 104 -8.35 -1.75 -2.55
N ASP A 105 -9.64 -1.60 -2.86
CA ASP A 105 -10.64 -0.97 -1.97
C ASP A 105 -10.89 -1.93 -0.80
N THR A 106 -10.59 -1.50 0.43
CA THR A 106 -10.74 -2.36 1.62
C THR A 106 -12.16 -2.37 2.17
N GLU A 107 -13.10 -1.70 1.49
CA GLU A 107 -14.51 -1.62 1.88
C GLU A 107 -14.64 -1.10 3.32
N ASP A 108 -15.15 -1.93 4.23
CA ASP A 108 -15.37 -1.60 5.63
C ASP A 108 -14.19 -1.96 6.55
N ASP A 109 -13.16 -2.63 6.02
CA ASP A 109 -11.96 -2.97 6.79
C ASP A 109 -11.02 -1.76 6.88
N PHE A 110 -10.49 -1.52 8.09
CA PHE A 110 -9.54 -0.43 8.31
C PHE A 110 -8.28 -0.60 7.45
N PRO A 111 -7.98 0.34 6.53
CA PRO A 111 -6.80 0.24 5.67
C PRO A 111 -5.48 0.17 6.44
N GLU A 112 -5.43 0.77 7.63
CA GLU A 112 -4.26 0.72 8.52
C GLU A 112 -4.02 -0.70 9.09
N ILE A 113 -5.09 -1.46 9.39
CA ILE A 113 -4.98 -2.86 9.83
C ILE A 113 -4.55 -3.74 8.66
N VAL A 114 -5.16 -3.56 7.48
CA VAL A 114 -4.82 -4.32 6.27
C VAL A 114 -3.35 -4.08 5.89
N GLU A 115 -2.90 -2.82 5.84
CA GLU A 115 -1.49 -2.47 5.58
C GLU A 115 -0.54 -3.12 6.60
N PHE A 116 -0.88 -3.07 7.89
CA PHE A 116 -0.07 -3.71 8.94
C PHE A 116 0.08 -5.21 8.70
N CYS A 117 -1.01 -5.92 8.41
CA CYS A 117 -0.98 -7.36 8.15
C CYS A 117 -0.12 -7.69 6.93
N LEU A 118 -0.25 -6.93 5.83
CA LEU A 118 0.54 -7.12 4.61
C LEU A 118 2.04 -6.87 4.85
N ILE A 119 2.41 -5.81 5.58
CA ILE A 119 3.83 -5.54 5.89
C ILE A 119 4.38 -6.64 6.81
N LEU A 120 3.60 -7.06 7.83
CA LEU A 120 4.03 -8.11 8.75
C LEU A 120 4.23 -9.43 8.03
N GLU A 121 3.31 -9.83 7.15
CA GLU A 121 3.45 -11.04 6.35
C GLU A 121 4.69 -10.98 5.43
N TYR A 122 4.92 -9.83 4.78
CA TYR A 122 6.14 -9.62 3.99
C TYR A 122 7.41 -9.83 4.83
N ILE A 123 7.45 -9.27 6.05
CA ILE A 123 8.58 -9.43 6.98
C ILE A 123 8.76 -10.90 7.38
N LEU A 124 7.68 -11.63 7.65
CA LEU A 124 7.78 -13.03 8.06
C LEU A 124 8.37 -13.91 6.97
N VAL A 125 8.03 -13.65 5.70
CA VAL A 125 8.57 -14.37 4.55
C VAL A 125 10.01 -13.94 4.22
N ASN A 126 10.28 -12.63 4.20
CA ASN A 126 11.53 -12.08 3.67
C ASN A 126 12.57 -11.74 4.74
N LYS A 127 12.21 -11.82 6.03
CA LYS A 127 13.03 -11.46 7.20
C LYS A 127 13.55 -10.01 7.17
N ARG A 128 12.86 -9.12 6.45
CA ARG A 128 13.17 -7.69 6.35
C ARG A 128 11.93 -6.88 5.95
N LEU A 129 11.97 -5.58 6.22
CA LEU A 129 11.04 -4.62 5.59
C LEU A 129 11.32 -4.54 4.08
N SER A 130 10.31 -4.13 3.32
CA SER A 130 10.51 -3.75 1.92
C SER A 130 11.40 -2.50 1.85
N GLU A 131 12.03 -2.26 0.70
CA GLU A 131 13.05 -1.22 0.55
C GLU A 131 12.56 0.19 0.95
N TRP A 132 11.28 0.52 0.72
CA TRP A 132 10.72 1.85 0.95
C TRP A 132 9.74 1.90 2.15
N ASN A 133 9.51 0.79 2.85
CA ASN A 133 8.85 0.80 4.16
C ASN A 133 9.93 1.02 5.25
N THR A 134 9.79 2.09 6.05
CA THR A 134 10.79 2.44 7.07
C THR A 134 10.46 1.91 8.46
N ILE A 135 9.20 1.52 8.70
CA ILE A 135 8.70 1.06 10.00
C ILE A 135 7.51 0.14 9.79
N LEU A 136 7.35 -0.83 10.70
CA LEU A 136 6.09 -1.52 10.94
C LEU A 136 5.45 -0.88 12.18
N SER A 137 4.28 -0.26 12.01
CA SER A 137 3.56 0.35 13.12
C SER A 137 2.05 0.27 12.91
N LEU A 138 1.32 0.15 14.01
CA LEU A 138 -0.13 0.25 14.06
C LEU A 138 -0.50 1.19 15.21
N LYS A 139 -1.57 1.98 15.06
CA LYS A 139 -2.08 2.80 16.16
C LYS A 139 -2.53 1.91 17.32
N GLU A 140 -2.30 2.38 18.53
CA GLU A 140 -2.72 1.67 19.75
C GLU A 140 -4.24 1.43 19.76
N SER A 141 -5.03 2.41 19.29
CA SER A 141 -6.49 2.31 19.16
C SER A 141 -6.96 1.16 18.29
N LEU A 142 -6.12 0.68 17.37
CA LEU A 142 -6.45 -0.38 16.41
C LEU A 142 -6.01 -1.77 16.85
N ARG A 143 -5.33 -1.94 17.99
CA ARG A 143 -4.75 -3.25 18.37
C ARG A 143 -5.79 -4.35 18.52
N SER A 144 -6.81 -4.13 19.35
CA SER A 144 -7.85 -5.14 19.59
C SER A 144 -8.63 -5.47 18.31
N GLN A 145 -8.88 -4.45 17.47
CA GLN A 145 -9.52 -4.67 16.17
C GLN A 145 -8.62 -5.46 15.21
N CYS A 146 -7.30 -5.25 15.25
CA CYS A 146 -6.34 -6.00 14.45
C CYS A 146 -6.27 -7.48 14.86
N GLU A 147 -6.27 -7.77 16.16
CA GLU A 147 -6.29 -9.15 16.66
C GLU A 147 -7.53 -9.90 16.19
N ASN A 148 -8.72 -9.29 16.34
CA ASN A 148 -9.97 -9.85 15.82
C ASN A 148 -9.91 -10.03 14.30
N PHE A 149 -9.42 -9.02 13.58
CA PHE A 149 -9.30 -9.08 12.12
C PHE A 149 -8.41 -10.24 11.65
N ILE A 150 -7.27 -10.48 12.32
CA ILE A 150 -6.37 -11.60 11.99
C ILE A 150 -7.08 -12.94 12.19
N GLN A 151 -7.81 -13.09 13.29
CA GLN A 151 -8.57 -14.30 13.61
C GLN A 151 -9.70 -14.55 12.60
N ASP A 152 -10.53 -13.53 12.35
CA ASP A 152 -11.70 -13.61 11.47
C ASP A 152 -11.32 -13.91 10.01
N ASN A 153 -10.17 -13.43 9.56
CA ASN A 153 -9.67 -13.66 8.20
C ASN A 153 -8.69 -14.84 8.13
N ASN A 154 -8.48 -15.59 9.22
CA ASN A 154 -7.61 -16.76 9.30
C ASN A 154 -6.24 -16.52 8.63
N ILE A 155 -5.60 -15.38 8.94
CA ILE A 155 -4.33 -15.00 8.32
C ILE A 155 -3.22 -15.89 8.91
N GLN A 156 -3.09 -17.12 8.40
CA GLN A 156 -2.28 -18.19 8.98
C GLN A 156 -0.84 -17.78 9.28
N ALA A 157 -0.25 -16.95 8.43
CA ALA A 157 1.11 -16.44 8.63
C ALA A 157 1.26 -15.67 9.96
N LEU A 158 0.17 -15.12 10.51
CA LEU A 158 0.15 -14.25 11.67
C LEU A 158 -0.41 -14.92 12.94
N MET A 159 -0.83 -16.19 12.87
CA MET A 159 -1.51 -16.89 13.97
C MET A 159 -0.56 -17.68 14.90
N ASN A 160 0.75 -17.42 14.87
CA ASN A 160 1.77 -18.12 15.66
C ASN A 160 2.56 -17.18 16.58
#